data_AF-A0A6G2D6T8-F1
#
_entry.id   AF-A0A6G2D6T8-F1
#
_cell.length_a   1.000
_cell.length_b   1.000
_cell.length_c   1.000
_cell.angle_alpha   90.00
_cell.angle_beta   90.00
_cell.angle_gamma   90.00
#
_symmetry.space_group_name_H-M   'P 1'
#
loop_
_entity.id
_entity.type
_entity.pdbx_description
1 polymer ?
#
loop_
_entity_poly.entity_id
_entity_poly.type
_entity_poly.pdbx_seq_one_letter_code
_entity_poly.pdbx_strand_id
1 'polypeptide(L)'
;MTEHRYLLCVALNDQQETTAALTTRVAIYPARKMLSIDFVGGDDMDGWLPTASATFRAYARDTGLDGVEGGGRPGWVKALKRLGWTPS
;
A
#
# COMPACT_ATOMS: atom_id res chain seq x y z
N MET A 1 26.04 1.47 0.63
CA MET A 1 25.10 0.34 0.58
C MET A 1 23.73 0.88 0.95
N THR A 2 22.75 0.80 0.05
CA THR A 2 21.38 1.25 0.35
C THR A 2 20.70 0.13 1.13
N GLU A 3 20.31 0.39 2.37
CA GLU A 3 19.64 -0.60 3.21
C GLU A 3 18.21 -0.84 2.66
N HIS A 4 17.90 -2.08 2.29
CA HIS A 4 16.57 -2.46 1.81
C HIS A 4 15.65 -2.72 3.01
N ARG A 5 15.09 -1.64 3.57
CA ARG A 5 14.11 -1.74 4.65
C ARG A 5 12.74 -2.08 4.11
N TYR A 6 12.16 -3.11 4.71
CA TYR A 6 10.75 -3.45 4.57
C TYR A 6 10.01 -3.09 5.86
N LEU A 7 8.81 -2.54 5.71
CA LEU A 7 7.89 -2.33 6.80
C LEU A 7 6.73 -3.32 6.66
N LEU A 8 6.44 -4.05 7.73
CA LEU A 8 5.19 -4.79 7.88
C LEU A 8 4.13 -3.84 8.43
N CYS A 9 3.05 -3.66 7.68
CA CYS A 9 1.88 -2.92 8.10
C CYS A 9 0.76 -3.91 8.40
N VAL A 10 0.11 -3.74 9.55
CA VAL A 10 -1.02 -4.58 9.97
C VAL A 10 -2.25 -3.71 10.08
N ALA A 11 -3.34 -4.12 9.43
CA ALA A 11 -4.65 -3.50 9.61
C ALA A 11 -5.35 -4.19 10.77
N LEU A 12 -5.86 -3.38 11.70
CA LEU A 12 -6.64 -3.82 12.84
C LEU A 12 -8.06 -3.27 12.70
N ASN A 13 -9.06 -4.07 13.07
CA ASN A 13 -10.42 -3.58 13.26
C ASN A 13 -10.57 -2.85 14.61
N ASP A 14 -11.77 -2.36 14.90
CA ASP A 14 -12.08 -1.64 16.15
C ASP A 14 -11.91 -2.52 17.41
N GLN A 15 -11.97 -3.85 17.24
CA GLN A 15 -11.74 -4.86 18.27
C GLN A 15 -10.25 -5.25 18.41
N GLN A 16 -9.35 -4.57 17.68
CA GLN A 16 -7.91 -4.83 17.63
C GLN A 16 -7.52 -6.20 17.04
N GLU A 17 -8.42 -6.83 16.28
CA GLU A 17 -8.14 -8.06 15.56
C GLU A 17 -7.47 -7.75 14.22
N THR A 18 -6.51 -8.59 13.82
CA THR A 18 -5.83 -8.44 12.53
C THR A 18 -6.76 -8.82 11.38
N THR A 19 -7.02 -7.88 10.48
CA THR A 19 -7.83 -8.10 9.27
C THR A 19 -6.98 -8.23 8.02
N ALA A 20 -5.83 -7.56 7.98
CA ALA A 20 -4.89 -7.65 6.86
C ALA A 20 -3.45 -7.39 7.28
N ALA A 21 -2.53 -7.88 6.46
CA ALA A 21 -1.10 -7.61 6.56
C ALA A 21 -0.55 -7.24 5.17
N LEU A 22 0.34 -6.24 5.15
CA LEU A 22 0.97 -5.71 3.95
C LEU A 22 2.46 -5.49 4.19
N THR A 23 3.29 -5.74 3.19
CA THR A 23 4.70 -5.36 3.22
C THR A 23 4.94 -4.18 2.29
N THR A 24 5.63 -3.16 2.78
CA THR A 24 6.00 -1.99 1.99
C THR A 24 7.50 -1.73 2.01
N ARG A 25 8.01 -1.10 0.96
CA ARG A 25 9.38 -0.57 0.88
C ARG A 25 9.43 0.70 0.05
N VAL A 26 10.49 1.49 0.23
CA VAL A 26 10.80 2.57 -0.70
C VAL A 26 11.53 1.98 -1.92
N ALA A 27 10.90 2.06 -3.08
CA ALA A 27 11.50 1.72 -4.36
C ALA A 27 12.11 2.96 -5.01
N ILE A 28 13.39 2.91 -5.37
CA ILE A 28 14.10 4.01 -6.04
C ILE A 28 14.36 3.61 -7.48
N TYR A 29 13.67 4.28 -8.40
CA TYR A 29 13.87 4.20 -9.84
C TYR A 29 14.67 5.42 -10.33
N PRO A 30 15.26 5.38 -11.55
CA PRO A 30 16.04 6.50 -12.06
C PRO A 30 15.30 7.85 -12.07
N ALA A 31 13.98 7.84 -12.27
CA ALA A 31 13.17 9.06 -12.38
C ALA A 31 12.15 9.27 -11.25
N ARG A 32 11.95 8.28 -10.36
CA ARG A 32 10.89 8.31 -9.33
C ARG A 32 11.28 7.52 -8.09
N LYS A 33 10.74 7.90 -6.94
CA LYS A 33 10.76 7.16 -5.68
C LYS A 33 9.34 6.82 -5.28
N MET A 34 9.02 5.54 -5.13
CA MET A 34 7.67 5.06 -4.86
C MET A 34 7.62 4.32 -3.53
N LEU A 35 6.49 4.36 -2.84
CA LEU A 35 6.18 3.36 -1.82
C LEU A 35 5.58 2.13 -2.50
N SER A 36 6.35 1.04 -2.55
CA SER A 36 5.95 -0.19 -3.22
C SER A 36 5.32 -1.17 -2.23
N ILE A 37 4.14 -1.68 -2.56
CA ILE A 37 3.43 -2.74 -1.82
C ILE A 37 3.71 -4.07 -2.53
N ASP A 38 4.58 -4.90 -1.96
CA ASP A 38 5.02 -6.14 -2.59
C ASP A 38 4.11 -7.33 -2.23
N PHE A 39 3.61 -7.38 -0.99
CA PHE A 39 2.68 -8.41 -0.51
C PHE A 39 1.51 -7.78 0.22
N VAL A 40 0.33 -8.34 0.00
CA VAL A 40 -0.92 -7.97 0.66
C VAL A 40 -1.80 -9.19 0.80
N GLY A 41 -2.36 -9.38 1.99
CA GLY A 41 -3.32 -10.43 2.27
C GLY A 41 -4.20 -10.04 3.45
N GLY A 42 -5.42 -10.55 3.47
CA GLY A 42 -6.40 -10.23 4.49
C GLY A 42 -7.81 -10.50 4.02
N ASP A 43 -8.73 -10.44 4.97
CA ASP A 43 -10.16 -10.57 4.75
C ASP A 43 -10.83 -9.20 4.87
N ASP A 44 -12.10 -9.09 4.50
CA ASP A 44 -12.88 -7.83 4.58
C ASP A 44 -12.16 -6.60 3.98
N MET A 45 -11.75 -6.74 2.71
CA MET A 45 -11.00 -5.70 2.00
C MET A 45 -11.68 -4.33 2.02
N ASP A 46 -13.02 -4.29 1.96
CA ASP A 46 -13.77 -3.03 1.98
C ASP A 46 -13.61 -2.28 3.33
N GLY A 47 -13.37 -2.99 4.43
CA GLY A 47 -13.16 -2.43 5.77
C GLY A 47 -11.81 -1.73 5.94
N TRP A 48 -10.72 -2.31 5.44
CA TRP A 48 -9.36 -1.78 5.69
C TRP A 48 -8.71 -1.08 4.50
N LEU A 49 -9.07 -1.41 3.25
CA LEU A 49 -8.39 -0.92 2.05
C LEU A 49 -8.47 0.61 1.89
N PRO A 50 -9.62 1.29 2.13
CA PRO A 50 -9.69 2.75 2.02
C PRO A 50 -8.72 3.44 2.98
N THR A 51 -8.64 2.98 4.23
CA THR A 51 -7.76 3.53 5.25
C THR A 51 -6.29 3.28 4.91
N ALA A 52 -5.91 2.05 4.56
CA ALA A 52 -4.55 1.73 4.16
C ALA A 52 -4.09 2.58 2.96
N SER A 53 -4.96 2.70 1.95
CA SER A 53 -4.73 3.51 0.75
C SER A 53 -4.53 5.00 1.05
N ALA A 54 -5.32 5.57 1.97
CA ALA A 54 -5.15 6.94 2.43
C ALA A 54 -3.83 7.13 3.23
N THR A 55 -3.55 6.23 4.17
CA THR A 55 -2.34 6.26 5.00
C THR A 55 -1.07 6.18 4.17
N PHE A 56 -0.99 5.28 3.20
CA PHE A 56 0.18 5.13 2.34
C PHE A 56 0.40 6.34 1.43
N ARG A 57 -0.67 6.96 0.92
CA ARG A 57 -0.55 8.20 0.13
C ARG A 57 -0.11 9.38 0.99
N ALA A 58 -0.62 9.49 2.20
CA ALA A 58 -0.16 10.51 3.16
C ALA A 58 1.32 10.31 3.47
N TYR A 59 1.73 9.08 3.81
CA TYR A 59 3.13 8.74 4.03
C TYR A 59 4.01 9.09 2.82
N ALA A 60 3.60 8.70 1.61
CA ALA A 60 4.35 9.01 0.39
C ALA A 60 4.54 10.53 0.22
N ARG A 61 3.47 11.32 0.36
CA ARG A 61 3.54 12.78 0.28
C ARG A 61 4.46 13.36 1.35
N ASP A 62 4.27 12.95 2.60
CA ASP A 62 4.95 13.54 3.76
C ASP A 62 6.45 13.18 3.79
N THR A 63 6.85 12.11 3.08
CA THR A 63 8.25 11.67 2.92
C THR A 63 8.87 12.02 1.57
N GLY A 64 8.17 12.77 0.72
CA GLY A 64 8.67 13.22 -0.59
C GLY A 64 8.82 12.10 -1.62
N LEU A 65 7.99 11.06 -1.54
CA LEU A 65 7.85 10.02 -2.57
C LEU A 65 6.83 10.48 -3.63
N ASP A 66 7.04 10.03 -4.87
CA ASP A 66 6.22 10.38 -6.04
C ASP A 66 4.86 9.68 -6.04
N GLY A 67 4.69 8.63 -5.23
CA GLY A 67 3.41 7.93 -5.09
C GLY A 67 3.51 6.57 -4.40
N VAL A 68 2.43 5.80 -4.57
CA VAL A 68 2.30 4.42 -4.07
C VAL A 68 2.03 3.51 -5.26
N GLU A 69 2.65 2.35 -5.28
CA GLU A 69 2.51 1.33 -6.32
C GLU A 69 2.32 -0.06 -5.71
N GLY A 70 1.81 -1.00 -6.51
CA GLY A 70 1.70 -2.39 -6.12
C GLY A 70 1.25 -3.26 -7.29
N GLY A 71 1.71 -4.51 -7.31
CA GLY A 71 1.26 -5.53 -8.25
C GLY A 71 0.16 -6.38 -7.65
N GLY A 72 -0.90 -6.68 -8.42
CA GLY A 72 -2.05 -7.43 -7.91
C GLY A 72 -2.77 -8.25 -8.97
N ARG A 73 -3.57 -9.20 -8.49
CA ARG A 73 -4.50 -9.98 -9.34
C ARG A 73 -5.55 -9.05 -9.99
N PRO A 74 -6.14 -9.39 -11.15
CA PRO A 74 -7.13 -8.54 -11.81
C PRO A 74 -8.30 -8.06 -10.92
N GLY A 75 -8.70 -8.87 -9.92
CA GLY A 75 -9.74 -8.49 -8.96
C GLY A 75 -9.48 -7.21 -8.17
N TRP A 76 -8.20 -6.82 -8.00
CA TRP A 76 -7.81 -5.59 -7.31
C TRP A 76 -8.19 -4.33 -8.08
N VAL A 77 -8.26 -4.39 -9.41
CA VAL A 77 -8.50 -3.22 -10.26
C VAL A 77 -9.83 -2.53 -9.91
N LYS A 78 -10.89 -3.31 -9.69
CA LYS A 78 -12.22 -2.76 -9.35
C LYS A 78 -12.20 -2.04 -7.99
N ALA A 79 -11.58 -2.66 -6.98
CA ALA A 79 -11.51 -2.10 -5.64
C ALA A 79 -10.65 -0.82 -5.60
N LEU A 80 -9.47 -0.87 -6.23
CA LEU A 80 -8.53 0.24 -6.26
C LEU A 80 -9.00 1.43 -7.11
N LYS A 81 -9.73 1.18 -8.22
CA LYS A 81 -10.29 2.24 -9.06
C LYS A 81 -11.24 3.16 -8.29
N ARG A 82 -12.04 2.62 -7.36
CA ARG A 82 -12.92 3.41 -6.48
C ARG A 82 -12.15 4.36 -5.56
N LEU A 83 -10.87 4.06 -5.32
CA LEU A 83 -9.97 4.80 -4.43
C LEU A 83 -9.00 5.70 -5.21
N GLY A 84 -9.22 5.92 -6.51
CA GLY A 84 -8.42 6.81 -7.35
C GLY A 84 -7.10 6.23 -7.86
N TRP A 85 -6.89 4.92 -7.75
CA TRP A 85 -5.71 4.28 -8.35
C TRP A 85 -5.87 4.13 -9.87
N THR A 86 -4.76 4.29 -10.58
CA THR A 86 -4.68 4.07 -12.02
C THR A 86 -3.88 2.80 -12.31
N PRO A 87 -4.36 1.90 -13.18
CA PRO A 87 -3.53 0.83 -13.69
C PRO A 87 -2.33 1.42 -14.47
N SER A 88 -1.15 0.86 -14.24
CA SER A 88 0.11 1.19 -14.92
C SER A 88 0.31 0.35 -16.17
#